data_AF-A0A9R0JII0-F1
#
_entry.id   AF-A0A9R0JII0-F1
#
_cell.length_a   1.000
_cell.length_b   1.000
_cell.length_c   1.000
_cell.angle_alpha   90.00
_cell.angle_beta   90.00
_cell.angle_gamma   90.00
#
_symmetry.space_group_name_H-M   'P 1'
#
loop_
_entity.id
_entity.type
_entity.pdbx_description
1 polymer ?
#
loop_
_entity_poly.entity_id
_entity_poly.type
_entity_poly.pdbx_seq_one_letter_code
_entity_poly.pdbx_strand_id
1 'polypeptide(L)'
;MVPGTTEIKTATEHEKAKATVLIRHHLHESLKTEYLLVENPKELWDSLKERYGHHKRVLLPKAQFDWTNMRFQDFKSVSEYNSTLFKIVSLLKYCDQTVTEDQMIEKTLSTFHANNIVLQQQYRDRGFKKY
;
A
#
# COMPACT_ATOMS: atom_id res chain seq x y z
N MET A 1 6.53 -14.60 -43.25
CA MET A 1 6.63 -13.58 -42.17
C MET A 1 7.84 -13.93 -41.33
N VAL A 2 8.86 -13.07 -41.32
CA VAL A 2 10.05 -13.25 -40.46
C VAL A 2 9.72 -12.71 -39.07
N PRO A 3 9.99 -13.42 -37.97
CA PRO A 3 9.81 -12.89 -36.63
C PRO A 3 10.82 -11.76 -36.41
N GLY A 4 10.35 -10.54 -36.13
CA GLY A 4 11.22 -9.45 -35.74
C GLY A 4 11.89 -9.78 -34.41
N THR A 5 13.20 -10.01 -34.44
CA THR A 5 14.04 -10.04 -33.24
C THR A 5 14.05 -8.64 -32.64
N THR A 6 13.37 -8.47 -31.51
CA THR A 6 13.49 -7.26 -30.68
C THR A 6 14.94 -7.15 -30.21
N GLU A 7 15.72 -6.25 -30.78
CA GLU A 7 17.07 -5.95 -30.28
C GLU A 7 16.95 -5.44 -28.84
N ILE A 8 17.48 -6.20 -27.88
CA ILE A 8 17.61 -5.76 -26.50
C ILE A 8 18.71 -4.71 -26.47
N LYS A 9 18.31 -3.44 -26.47
CA LYS A 9 19.23 -2.31 -26.35
C LYS A 9 19.96 -2.38 -25.00
N THR A 10 21.26 -2.60 -25.03
CA THR A 10 22.12 -2.62 -23.83
C THR A 10 22.39 -1.20 -23.36
N ALA A 11 22.17 -0.94 -22.07
CA ALA A 11 22.45 0.37 -21.47
C ALA A 11 23.96 0.65 -21.42
N THR A 12 24.33 1.89 -21.71
CA THR A 12 25.71 2.38 -21.58
C THR A 12 26.14 2.48 -20.11
N GLU A 13 27.45 2.45 -19.86
CA GLU A 13 27.98 2.62 -18.49
C GLU A 13 27.62 3.99 -17.89
N HIS A 14 27.51 5.03 -18.72
CA HIS A 14 27.05 6.35 -18.30
C HIS A 14 25.58 6.31 -17.81
N GLU A 15 24.70 5.65 -18.55
CA GLU A 15 23.29 5.49 -18.16
C GLU A 15 23.17 4.66 -16.87
N LYS A 16 23.97 3.61 -16.73
CA LYS A 16 24.00 2.80 -15.50
C LYS A 16 24.45 3.62 -14.30
N ALA A 17 25.55 4.37 -14.41
CA ALA A 17 26.03 5.23 -13.33
C ALA A 17 24.99 6.29 -12.94
N LYS A 18 24.34 6.92 -13.92
CA LYS A 18 23.26 7.89 -13.69
C LYS A 18 22.09 7.26 -12.94
N ALA A 19 21.67 6.06 -13.31
CA ALA A 19 20.61 5.33 -12.62
C ALA A 19 20.99 5.00 -11.17
N THR A 20 22.22 4.53 -10.92
CA THR A 20 22.71 4.22 -9.57
C THR A 20 22.68 5.45 -8.66
N VAL A 21 23.15 6.60 -9.15
CA VAL A 21 23.12 7.87 -8.39
C VAL A 21 21.69 8.29 -8.06
N LEU A 22 20.78 8.22 -9.03
CA LEU A 22 19.37 8.57 -8.83
C LEU A 22 18.69 7.68 -7.77
N ILE A 23 18.88 6.35 -7.85
CA ILE A 23 18.31 5.42 -6.88
C ILE A 23 18.87 5.74 -5.48
N ARG A 24 20.19 5.84 -5.34
CA ARG A 24 20.84 6.09 -4.04
C ARG A 24 20.45 7.43 -3.42
N HIS A 25 20.23 8.46 -4.24
CA HIS A 25 19.83 9.78 -3.76
C HIS A 25 18.51 9.74 -2.97
N HIS A 26 17.55 8.91 -3.42
CA HIS A 26 16.22 8.80 -2.81
C HIS A 26 16.10 7.70 -1.76
N LEU A 27 17.16 6.94 -1.50
CA LEU A 27 17.16 5.96 -0.41
C LEU A 27 17.25 6.65 0.95
N HIS A 28 16.57 6.07 1.93
CA HIS A 28 16.81 6.42 3.33
C HIS A 28 18.25 6.07 3.71
N GLU A 29 18.85 6.84 4.62
CA GLU A 29 20.28 6.74 4.96
C GLU A 29 20.70 5.33 5.38
N SER A 30 19.86 4.64 6.16
CA SER A 30 20.11 3.24 6.55
C SER A 30 20.22 2.28 5.36
N LEU A 31 19.44 2.49 4.29
CA LEU A 31 19.50 1.67 3.09
C LEU A 31 20.70 2.04 2.22
N LYS A 32 21.14 3.31 2.22
CA LYS A 32 22.35 3.71 1.49
C LYS A 32 23.58 3.00 2.02
N THR A 33 23.72 2.88 3.35
CA THR A 33 24.83 2.15 3.96
C THR A 33 24.80 0.66 3.60
N GLU A 34 23.62 0.05 3.65
CA GLU A 34 23.45 -1.38 3.35
C GLU A 34 23.77 -1.74 1.89
N TYR A 35 23.38 -0.88 0.95
CA TYR A 35 23.56 -1.12 -0.48
C TYR A 35 24.73 -0.34 -1.11
N LEU A 36 25.66 0.18 -0.30
CA LEU A 36 26.76 1.04 -0.77
C LEU A 36 27.63 0.37 -1.85
N LEU A 37 27.84 -0.94 -1.73
CA LEU A 37 28.71 -1.73 -2.61
C LEU A 37 28.00 -2.25 -3.86
N VAL A 38 26.67 -2.09 -3.98
CA VAL A 38 25.92 -2.56 -5.16
C VAL A 38 26.05 -1.51 -6.27
N GLU A 39 26.99 -1.73 -7.19
CA GLU A 39 27.31 -0.80 -8.28
C GLU A 39 26.32 -0.91 -9.44
N ASN A 40 25.78 -2.11 -9.67
CA ASN A 40 24.85 -2.37 -10.75
C ASN A 40 23.45 -1.84 -10.38
N PRO A 41 22.90 -0.86 -11.13
CA PRO A 41 21.60 -0.27 -10.81
C PRO A 41 20.44 -1.26 -10.90
N LYS A 42 20.54 -2.26 -11.78
CA LYS A 42 19.51 -3.29 -11.92
C LYS A 42 19.51 -4.22 -10.71
N GLU A 43 20.68 -4.66 -10.27
CA GLU A 43 20.82 -5.47 -9.07
C GLU A 43 20.30 -4.72 -7.84
N LEU A 44 20.69 -3.45 -7.68
CA LEU A 44 20.20 -2.58 -6.61
C LEU A 44 18.66 -2.48 -6.62
N TRP A 45 18.08 -2.23 -7.79
CA TRP A 45 16.63 -2.16 -7.95
C TRP A 45 15.93 -3.48 -7.61
N ASP A 46 16.46 -4.60 -8.10
CA ASP A 46 15.90 -5.92 -7.86
C ASP A 46 15.98 -6.29 -6.36
N SER A 47 17.09 -5.98 -5.67
CA SER A 47 17.21 -6.16 -4.21
C SER A 47 16.22 -5.29 -3.42
N LEU A 48 16.05 -4.03 -3.80
CA LEU A 48 15.07 -3.14 -3.15
C LEU A 48 13.64 -3.67 -3.36
N LYS A 49 13.32 -4.07 -4.60
CA LYS A 49 12.02 -4.64 -4.94
C LYS A 49 11.74 -5.91 -4.13
N GLU A 50 12.71 -6.79 -3.99
CA GLU A 50 12.60 -7.99 -3.17
C GLU A 50 12.34 -7.65 -1.69
N ARG A 51 13.13 -6.73 -1.12
CA ARG A 51 12.98 -6.29 0.27
C ARG A 51 11.59 -5.72 0.53
N TYR A 52 11.13 -4.78 -0.29
CA TYR A 52 9.79 -4.20 -0.11
C TYR A 52 8.68 -5.21 -0.39
N GLY A 53 8.89 -6.15 -1.31
CA GLY A 53 7.99 -7.29 -1.52
C GLY A 53 7.88 -8.20 -0.30
N HIS A 54 9.01 -8.48 0.37
CA HIS A 54 8.99 -9.19 1.66
C HIS A 54 8.26 -8.38 2.73
N HIS A 55 8.52 -7.08 2.83
CA HIS A 55 7.85 -6.21 3.80
C HIS A 55 6.33 -6.19 3.61
N LYS A 56 5.83 -6.11 2.36
CA LYS A 56 4.40 -6.25 2.06
C LYS A 56 3.82 -7.57 2.56
N ARG A 57 4.51 -8.69 2.30
CA ARG A 57 4.07 -10.02 2.77
C ARG A 57 3.97 -10.12 4.29
N VAL A 58 4.89 -9.48 5.01
CA VAL A 58 4.88 -9.46 6.48
C VAL A 58 3.78 -8.54 7.04
N LEU A 59 3.53 -7.39 6.42
CA LEU A 59 2.52 -6.43 6.89
C LEU A 59 1.09 -6.84 6.56
N LEU A 60 0.88 -7.51 5.43
CA LEU A 60 -0.46 -7.82 4.91
C LEU A 60 -1.36 -8.55 5.92
N PRO A 61 -0.92 -9.64 6.59
CA PRO A 61 -1.76 -10.35 7.55
C PRO A 61 -2.20 -9.45 8.71
N LYS A 62 -1.31 -8.58 9.20
CA LYS A 62 -1.63 -7.64 10.27
C LYS A 62 -2.67 -6.61 9.80
N ALA A 63 -2.48 -6.03 8.60
CA ALA A 63 -3.42 -5.05 8.06
C ALA A 63 -4.81 -5.66 7.82
N GLN A 64 -4.89 -6.92 7.36
CA GLN A 64 -6.15 -7.66 7.19
C GLN A 64 -6.81 -7.98 8.54
N PHE A 65 -6.02 -8.34 9.55
CA PHE A 65 -6.52 -8.55 10.90
C PHE A 65 -7.09 -7.26 11.49
N ASP A 66 -6.32 -6.17 11.42
CA ASP A 66 -6.75 -4.85 11.92
C ASP A 66 -8.01 -4.39 11.19
N TRP A 67 -8.08 -4.53 9.86
CA TRP A 67 -9.29 -4.25 9.08
C TRP A 67 -10.47 -5.08 9.57
N THR A 68 -10.33 -6.40 9.69
CA THR A 68 -11.43 -7.30 10.06
C THR A 68 -11.99 -6.95 11.44
N ASN A 69 -11.10 -6.70 12.41
CA ASN A 69 -11.46 -6.54 13.82
C ASN A 69 -11.79 -5.10 14.23
N MET A 70 -11.61 -4.12 13.34
CA MET A 70 -11.96 -2.73 13.62
C MET A 70 -13.46 -2.58 13.90
N ARG A 71 -13.83 -1.93 15.02
CA ARG A 71 -15.22 -1.58 15.35
C ARG A 71 -15.35 -0.13 15.80
N PHE A 72 -16.43 0.54 15.39
CA PHE A 72 -16.66 1.95 15.73
C PHE A 72 -16.68 2.22 17.24
N GLN A 73 -17.26 1.30 18.01
CA GLN A 73 -17.35 1.41 19.48
C GLN A 73 -16.00 1.37 20.23
N ASP A 74 -14.93 0.89 19.59
CA ASP A 74 -13.61 0.79 20.23
C ASP A 74 -12.87 2.15 20.26
N PHE A 75 -13.45 3.20 19.64
CA PHE A 75 -12.84 4.53 19.50
C PHE A 75 -13.63 5.59 20.25
N LYS A 76 -12.92 6.61 20.77
CA LYS A 76 -13.54 7.69 21.55
C LYS A 76 -14.25 8.73 20.69
N SER A 77 -13.88 8.80 19.40
CA SER A 77 -14.42 9.79 18.47
C SER A 77 -14.43 9.28 17.03
N VAL A 78 -15.29 9.89 16.21
CA VAL A 78 -15.32 9.68 14.76
C VAL A 78 -13.96 9.98 14.11
N SER A 79 -13.27 11.03 14.58
CA SER A 79 -11.96 11.42 14.03
C SER A 79 -10.90 10.34 14.25
N GLU A 80 -10.89 9.73 15.44
CA GLU A 80 -9.95 8.66 15.78
C GLU A 80 -10.22 7.38 14.98
N TYR A 81 -11.50 7.03 14.83
CA TYR A 81 -11.94 5.94 13.96
C TYR A 81 -11.47 6.19 12.52
N ASN A 82 -11.80 7.34 11.94
CA ASN A 82 -11.46 7.68 10.56
C ASN A 82 -9.94 7.67 10.33
N SER A 83 -9.17 8.27 11.24
CA SER A 83 -7.70 8.26 11.16
C SER A 83 -7.15 6.83 11.13
N THR A 84 -7.70 5.94 11.97
CA THR A 84 -7.29 4.53 12.02
C THR A 84 -7.71 3.78 10.75
N LEU A 85 -8.92 4.02 10.23
CA LEU A 85 -9.41 3.42 9.00
C LEU A 85 -8.49 3.76 7.83
N PHE A 86 -8.17 5.05 7.66
CA PHE A 86 -7.29 5.51 6.58
C PHE A 86 -5.86 4.95 6.71
N LYS A 87 -5.34 4.79 7.93
CA LYS A 87 -4.04 4.12 8.14
C LYS A 87 -4.07 2.68 7.67
N ILE A 88 -5.11 1.91 8.05
CA ILE A 88 -5.26 0.50 7.65
C ILE A 88 -5.44 0.39 6.13
N VAL A 89 -6.32 1.21 5.55
CA VAL A 89 -6.56 1.24 4.09
C VAL A 89 -5.28 1.58 3.33
N SER A 90 -4.49 2.55 3.81
CA SER A 90 -3.20 2.89 3.20
C SER A 90 -2.20 1.75 3.25
N LEU A 91 -2.16 1.00 4.36
CA LEU A 91 -1.31 -0.19 4.50
C LEU A 91 -1.77 -1.34 3.58
N LEU A 92 -3.08 -1.58 3.49
CA LEU A 92 -3.64 -2.56 2.56
C LEU A 92 -3.30 -2.18 1.11
N LYS A 93 -3.49 -0.92 0.73
CA LYS A 93 -3.12 -0.41 -0.61
C LYS A 93 -1.64 -0.56 -0.90
N TYR A 94 -0.77 -0.27 0.07
CA TYR A 94 0.66 -0.51 -0.04
C TYR A 94 0.98 -2.01 -0.26
N CYS A 95 0.23 -2.90 0.38
CA CYS A 95 0.31 -4.36 0.21
C CYS A 95 -0.46 -4.88 -1.01
N ASP A 96 -0.74 -4.02 -2.00
CA ASP A 96 -1.42 -4.37 -3.25
C ASP A 96 -2.87 -4.89 -3.04
N GLN A 97 -3.51 -4.56 -1.91
CA GLN A 97 -4.92 -4.79 -1.64
C GLN A 97 -5.68 -3.47 -1.74
N THR A 98 -6.49 -3.33 -2.79
CA THR A 98 -7.30 -2.12 -2.97
C THR A 98 -8.57 -2.21 -2.14
N VAL A 99 -8.82 -1.19 -1.32
CA VAL A 99 -10.10 -0.98 -0.63
C VAL A 99 -10.80 0.19 -1.31
N THR A 100 -12.04 -0.04 -1.73
CA THR A 100 -12.88 0.96 -2.40
C THR A 100 -13.63 1.83 -1.39
N GLU A 101 -14.12 2.99 -1.85
CA GLU A 101 -15.00 3.87 -1.07
C GLU A 101 -16.21 3.11 -0.51
N ASP A 102 -16.89 2.33 -1.35
CA ASP A 102 -18.05 1.52 -0.95
C ASP A 102 -17.68 0.52 0.15
N GLN A 103 -16.51 -0.12 0.08
CA GLN A 103 -16.03 -1.02 1.13
C GLN A 103 -15.72 -0.29 2.43
N MET A 104 -15.20 0.94 2.37
CA MET A 104 -14.98 1.77 3.56
C MET A 104 -16.30 2.19 4.21
N ILE A 105 -17.27 2.63 3.40
CA ILE A 105 -18.62 2.99 3.86
C ILE A 105 -19.28 1.78 4.54
N GLU A 106 -19.34 0.64 3.85
CA GLU A 106 -19.94 -0.57 4.42
C GLU A 106 -19.16 -1.07 5.63
N LYS A 107 -17.83 -0.93 5.66
CA LYS A 107 -17.05 -1.26 6.85
C LYS A 107 -17.48 -0.40 8.04
N THR A 108 -17.57 0.92 7.88
CA THR A 108 -18.02 1.82 8.95
C THR A 108 -19.43 1.47 9.41
N LEU A 109 -20.37 1.34 8.48
CA LEU A 109 -21.76 1.01 8.80
C LEU A 109 -21.88 -0.35 9.49
N SER A 110 -21.16 -1.38 9.04
CA SER A 110 -21.18 -2.73 9.64
C SER A 110 -20.70 -2.77 11.09
N THR A 111 -19.96 -1.75 11.52
CA THR A 111 -19.38 -1.69 12.87
C THR A 111 -20.19 -0.86 13.87
N PHE A 112 -21.36 -0.36 13.45
CA PHE A 112 -22.28 0.33 14.34
C PHE A 112 -22.84 -0.62 15.40
N HIS A 113 -23.09 -0.08 16.59
CA HIS A 113 -23.76 -0.82 17.66
C HIS A 113 -25.17 -1.28 17.20
N ALA A 114 -25.63 -2.44 17.67
CA ALA A 114 -26.92 -3.03 17.28
C ALA A 114 -28.11 -2.07 17.48
N ASN A 115 -28.07 -1.22 18.51
CA ASN A 115 -29.08 -0.19 18.77
C ASN A 115 -29.20 0.86 17.64
N ASN A 116 -28.20 0.99 16.78
CA ASN A 116 -28.17 1.93 15.66
C ASN A 116 -28.50 1.27 14.30
N ILE A 117 -29.11 0.08 14.30
CA ILE A 117 -29.42 -0.65 13.05
C ILE A 117 -30.33 0.13 12.10
N VAL A 118 -31.28 0.91 12.64
CA VAL A 118 -32.17 1.76 11.83
C VAL A 118 -31.37 2.87 11.13
N LEU A 119 -30.45 3.52 11.85
CA LEU A 119 -29.59 4.56 11.29
C LEU A 119 -28.67 3.96 10.21
N GLN A 120 -28.09 2.79 10.48
CA GLN A 120 -27.27 2.06 9.53
C GLN A 120 -28.03 1.82 8.20
N GLN A 121 -29.29 1.36 8.27
CA GLN A 121 -30.11 1.13 7.07
C GLN A 121 -30.41 2.44 6.33
N GLN A 122 -30.75 3.52 7.05
CA GLN A 122 -30.98 4.82 6.43
C GLN A 122 -29.76 5.34 5.66
N TYR A 123 -28.54 5.10 6.16
CA TYR A 123 -27.31 5.48 5.43
C TYR A 123 -27.12 4.66 4.16
N ARG A 124 -27.44 3.36 4.17
CA ARG A 124 -27.41 2.51 2.97
C ARG A 124 -28.42 2.97 1.93
N ASP A 125 -29.65 3.26 2.34
CA ASP A 125 -30.73 3.68 1.45
C ASP A 125 -30.43 5.03 0.78
N ARG A 126 -29.63 5.89 1.43
CA ARG A 126 -29.15 7.15 0.83
C ARG A 126 -28.10 6.96 -0.27
N GLY A 127 -27.45 5.80 -0.33
CA GLY A 127 -26.55 5.45 -1.43
C GLY A 127 -25.32 6.34 -1.58
N PHE A 128 -24.72 6.78 -0.47
CA PHE A 128 -23.48 7.55 -0.50
C PHE A 128 -22.38 6.84 -1.29
N LYS A 129 -21.62 7.61 -2.08
CA LYS A 129 -20.57 7.10 -2.98
C LYS A 129 -19.16 7.49 -2.59
N LYS A 130 -19.04 8.31 -1.55
CA LYS A 130 -17.78 8.84 -1.07
C LYS A 130 -17.76 8.70 0.45
N TYR A 131 -16.64 8.22 0.94
CA TYR A 131 -16.33 8.19 2.36
C TYR A 131 -16.00 9.59 2.90
#